data_AF-A0A1B6IA39-F1
#
_entry.id   AF-A0A1B6IA39-F1
#
_cell.length_a   1.000
_cell.length_b   1.000
_cell.length_c   1.000
_cell.angle_alpha   90.00
_cell.angle_beta   90.00
_cell.angle_gamma   90.00
#
_symmetry.space_group_name_H-M   'P 1'
#
loop_
_entity.id
_entity.type
_entity.pdbx_description
1 polymer ?
#
loop_
_entity_poly.entity_id
_entity_poly.type
_entity_poly.pdbx_seq_one_letter_code
_entity_poly.pdbx_strand_id
1 'polypeptide(L)'
;FLKSFQLTQGELSALREASITEDFFAALERVQTIHTNCRTLMQSGHQTSALDIMDQMALYQEAALERLYRWAQTHCRNIEAPGVSQLLAQAMAKLQDRPVLFKYVLTEYCTCRRAVLVHLFIDALTKGGPGGTPRPIEAHAHDTKRYVGDMLAWLHQAIPGERENLLTLLRGCDAKTDVSEEIQQALSNISEGVCHPLQVRVDQILTTDNSVISLYHVSNLLRFYLQTFNQVVPGSTLESTLSELYSNSEKAFLSTLQNQVKQQLLERVEAPPADLSPSPGIPHLLSLLRDIISIASVAEGRQDDINKVVSCIMDPLLQAI
;
A
#
# COMPACT_ATOMS: atom_id res chain seq x y z
N PHE A 1 36.04 20.85 34.90
CA PHE A 1 35.65 22.04 34.12
C PHE A 1 35.97 21.86 32.62
N LEU A 2 37.22 21.85 32.15
CA LEU A 2 37.49 21.69 30.70
C LEU A 2 36.98 20.38 30.07
N LYS A 3 37.07 19.25 30.80
CA LYS A 3 36.56 17.94 30.33
C LYS A 3 35.05 17.91 30.09
N SER A 4 34.26 18.81 30.70
CA SER A 4 32.81 18.84 30.47
C SER A 4 32.42 19.56 29.18
N PHE A 5 33.34 20.32 28.56
CA PHE A 5 33.12 21.10 27.34
C PHE A 5 34.01 20.71 26.15
N GLN A 6 34.65 19.54 26.23
CA GLN A 6 35.46 18.98 25.15
C GLN A 6 35.02 17.55 24.88
N LEU A 7 35.12 17.15 23.61
CA LEU A 7 34.98 15.76 23.21
C LEU A 7 36.29 15.02 23.45
N THR A 8 36.17 13.76 23.86
CA THR A 8 37.28 12.82 23.91
C THR A 8 37.72 12.40 22.50
N GLN A 9 38.93 11.87 22.38
CA GLN A 9 39.41 11.33 21.10
C GLN A 9 38.54 10.16 20.60
N GLY A 10 38.01 9.34 21.51
CA GLY A 10 37.06 8.28 21.17
C GLY A 10 35.78 8.82 20.54
N GLU A 11 35.16 9.83 21.17
CA GLU A 11 33.94 10.47 20.63
C GLU A 11 34.19 11.15 19.28
N LEU A 12 35.34 11.81 19.09
CA LEU A 12 35.73 12.38 17.81
C LEU A 12 35.92 11.32 16.73
N SER A 13 36.56 10.19 17.06
CA SER A 13 36.74 9.07 16.12
C SER A 13 35.40 8.42 15.73
N ALA A 14 34.48 8.29 16.69
CA ALA A 14 33.14 7.77 16.45
C ALA A 14 32.36 8.65 15.46
N LEU A 15 32.41 9.97 15.62
CA LEU A 15 31.71 10.91 14.74
C LEU A 15 32.30 10.97 13.32
N ARG A 16 33.63 10.85 13.17
CA ARG A 16 34.32 11.10 11.90
C ARG A 16 34.64 9.85 11.08
N GLU A 17 35.11 8.79 11.71
CA GLU A 17 35.82 7.71 11.02
C GLU A 17 35.16 6.34 11.19
N ALA A 18 34.66 6.02 12.39
CA ALA A 18 34.13 4.68 12.72
C ALA A 18 32.72 4.44 12.16
N SER A 19 32.36 3.20 11.83
CA SER A 19 31.01 2.84 11.37
C SER A 19 29.91 3.33 12.32
N ILE A 20 28.73 3.67 11.77
CA ILE A 20 27.60 4.11 12.58
C ILE A 20 27.13 2.95 13.46
N THR A 21 27.22 3.19 14.76
CA THR A 21 26.92 2.26 15.86
C THR A 21 26.34 3.06 17.03
N GLU A 22 25.96 2.42 18.12
CA GLU A 22 25.46 3.11 19.33
C GLU A 22 26.46 4.17 19.85
N ASP A 23 27.77 3.93 19.71
CA ASP A 23 28.82 4.89 20.12
C ASP A 23 28.76 6.20 19.32
N PHE A 24 28.36 6.14 18.05
CA PHE A 24 28.14 7.34 17.23
C PHE A 24 26.98 8.18 17.79
N PHE A 25 25.87 7.54 18.15
CA PHE A 25 24.70 8.24 18.70
C PHE A 25 24.99 8.83 20.07
N ALA A 26 25.72 8.11 20.93
CA ALA A 26 26.17 8.61 22.23
C ALA A 26 27.10 9.84 22.07
N ALA A 27 28.05 9.79 21.13
CA ALA A 27 28.92 10.92 20.84
C ALA A 27 28.13 12.13 20.29
N LEU A 28 27.12 11.90 19.45
CA LEU A 28 26.27 12.96 18.91
C LEU A 28 25.41 13.63 20.01
N GLU A 29 24.87 12.84 20.94
CA GLU A 29 24.16 13.36 22.11
C GLU A 29 25.10 14.14 23.05
N ARG A 30 26.34 13.67 23.20
CA ARG A 30 27.37 14.41 23.93
C ARG A 30 27.62 15.78 23.32
N VAL A 31 27.71 15.89 21.99
CA VAL A 31 27.84 17.18 21.28
C VAL A 31 26.69 18.12 21.62
N GLN A 32 25.45 17.62 21.57
CA GLN A 32 24.26 18.41 21.92
C GLN A 32 24.29 18.87 23.39
N THR A 33 24.72 18.00 24.30
CA THR A 33 24.85 18.30 25.74
C THR A 33 25.93 19.35 26.01
N ILE A 34 27.07 19.29 25.31
CA ILE A 34 28.11 20.34 25.42
C ILE A 34 27.54 21.67 24.93
N HIS A 35 26.88 21.67 23.77
CA HIS A 35 26.30 22.85 23.16
C HIS A 35 25.24 23.52 24.07
N THR A 36 24.36 22.74 24.72
CA THR A 36 23.38 23.29 25.67
C THR A 36 24.03 23.81 26.94
N ASN A 37 25.01 23.09 27.49
CA ASN A 37 25.74 23.52 28.68
C ASN A 37 26.52 24.82 28.47
N CYS A 38 26.95 25.14 27.25
CA CYS A 38 27.62 26.42 26.97
C CYS A 38 26.78 27.64 27.34
N ARG A 39 25.44 27.54 27.38
CA ARG A 39 24.58 28.62 27.91
C ARG A 39 24.89 28.96 29.36
N THR A 40 25.18 27.96 30.19
CA THR A 40 25.58 28.19 31.59
C THR A 40 26.95 28.86 31.68
N LEU A 41 27.88 28.51 30.78
CA LEU A 41 29.20 29.11 30.69
C LEU A 41 29.11 30.61 30.31
N MET A 42 28.22 30.96 29.39
CA MET A 42 27.93 32.35 29.03
C MET A 42 27.42 33.17 30.23
N GLN A 43 26.55 32.58 31.05
CA GLN A 43 26.01 33.22 32.26
C GLN A 43 27.09 33.44 33.33
N SER A 44 28.11 32.59 33.38
CA SER A 44 29.26 32.74 34.29
C SER A 44 30.33 33.75 33.84
N GLY A 45 30.12 34.47 32.72
CA GLY A 45 31.02 35.53 32.26
C GLY A 45 32.09 35.10 31.26
N HIS A 46 32.09 33.84 30.80
CA HIS A 46 33.04 33.32 29.80
C HIS A 46 32.44 33.30 28.38
N GLN A 47 31.92 34.43 27.91
CA GLN A 47 31.15 34.50 26.66
C GLN A 47 31.94 34.08 25.42
N THR A 48 33.16 34.61 25.21
CA THR A 48 33.95 34.32 24.00
C THR A 48 34.26 32.84 23.87
N SER A 49 34.79 32.21 24.92
CA SER A 49 35.08 30.77 24.91
C SER A 49 33.83 29.91 24.79
N ALA A 50 32.69 30.34 25.35
CA ALA A 50 31.43 29.63 25.18
C ALA A 50 30.98 29.63 23.71
N LEU A 51 31.08 30.77 23.02
CA LEU A 51 30.73 30.91 21.61
C LEU A 51 31.66 30.06 20.74
N ASP A 52 32.97 30.11 20.96
CA ASP A 52 33.93 29.31 20.20
C ASP A 52 33.65 27.80 20.32
N ILE A 53 33.30 27.33 21.52
CA ILE A 53 32.95 25.93 21.76
C ILE A 53 31.61 25.58 21.10
N MET A 54 30.61 26.47 21.17
CA MET A 54 29.33 26.27 20.51
C MET A 54 29.50 26.13 18.99
N ASP A 55 30.28 27.01 18.36
CA ASP A 55 30.56 26.94 16.92
C ASP A 55 31.28 25.63 16.56
N GLN A 56 32.27 25.21 17.35
CA GLN A 56 32.93 23.91 17.14
C GLN A 56 31.97 22.73 17.27
N MET A 57 31.09 22.73 18.28
CA MET A 57 30.09 21.67 18.46
C MET A 57 29.07 21.67 17.31
N ALA A 58 28.66 22.84 16.82
CA ALA A 58 27.76 22.95 15.68
C ALA A 58 28.38 22.36 14.40
N LEU A 59 29.66 22.64 14.14
CA LEU A 59 30.40 22.04 13.02
C LEU A 59 30.46 20.50 13.12
N TYR A 60 30.72 19.96 14.32
CA TYR A 60 30.71 18.51 14.52
C TYR A 60 29.33 17.90 14.36
N GLN A 61 28.29 18.58 14.83
CA GLN A 61 26.92 18.13 14.66
C GLN A 61 26.51 18.10 13.19
N GLU A 62 26.84 19.14 12.40
CA GLU A 62 26.51 19.21 10.99
C GLU A 62 27.21 18.10 10.18
N ALA A 63 28.53 17.94 10.37
CA ALA A 63 29.29 16.87 9.72
C ALA A 63 28.79 15.47 10.10
N ALA A 64 28.43 15.26 11.38
CA ALA A 64 27.89 14.00 11.85
C ALA A 64 26.50 13.70 11.24
N LEU A 65 25.61 14.70 11.17
CA LEU A 65 24.28 14.53 10.58
C LEU A 65 24.36 14.25 9.07
N GLU A 66 25.26 14.90 8.34
CA GLU A 66 25.48 14.60 6.92
C GLU A 66 25.96 13.16 6.71
N ARG A 67 26.88 12.71 7.56
CA ARG A 67 27.37 11.33 7.55
C ARG A 67 26.28 10.32 7.89
N LEU A 68 25.47 10.62 8.91
CA LEU A 68 24.32 9.81 9.32
C LEU A 68 23.30 9.69 8.20
N TYR A 69 23.00 10.79 7.50
CA TYR A 69 22.13 10.83 6.34
C TYR A 69 22.62 9.89 5.22
N ARG A 70 23.89 10.03 4.79
CA ARG A 70 24.45 9.18 3.73
C ARG A 70 24.44 7.70 4.10
N TRP A 71 24.75 7.39 5.36
CA TRP A 71 24.68 6.03 5.89
C TRP A 71 23.24 5.52 5.84
N ALA A 72 22.27 6.29 6.33
CA ALA A 72 20.86 5.89 6.39
C ALA A 72 20.31 5.58 4.99
N GLN A 73 20.54 6.44 4.01
CA GLN A 73 20.14 6.21 2.61
C GLN A 73 20.70 4.89 2.05
N THR A 74 21.99 4.62 2.30
CA THR A 74 22.65 3.41 1.79
C THR A 74 22.05 2.15 2.43
N HIS A 75 21.68 2.22 3.71
CA HIS A 75 21.23 1.05 4.49
C HIS A 75 19.73 0.80 4.39
N CYS A 76 18.94 1.73 3.83
CA CYS A 76 17.53 1.50 3.49
C CYS A 76 17.33 0.25 2.60
N ARG A 77 18.31 -0.06 1.73
CA ARG A 77 18.28 -1.23 0.83
C ARG A 77 18.48 -2.56 1.54
N ASN A 78 19.20 -2.55 2.67
CA ASN A 78 19.60 -3.74 3.40
C ASN A 78 18.99 -3.76 4.80
N ILE A 79 17.74 -3.31 4.94
CA ILE A 79 17.11 -3.15 6.26
C ILE A 79 16.89 -4.46 7.02
N GLU A 80 16.84 -5.58 6.29
CA GLU A 80 16.69 -6.93 6.86
C GLU A 80 17.99 -7.43 7.51
N ALA A 81 19.11 -6.73 7.33
CA ALA A 81 20.36 -7.07 7.99
C ALA A 81 20.24 -6.88 9.52
N PRO A 82 20.77 -7.80 10.33
CA PRO A 82 20.66 -7.74 11.79
C PRO A 82 21.17 -6.41 12.36
N GLY A 83 20.37 -5.76 13.21
CA GLY A 83 20.70 -4.50 13.88
C GLY A 83 20.54 -3.23 13.04
N VAL A 84 20.42 -3.32 11.71
CA VAL A 84 20.30 -2.14 10.83
C VAL A 84 18.97 -1.40 11.06
N SER A 85 17.87 -2.12 11.24
CA SER A 85 16.56 -1.52 11.51
C SER A 85 16.55 -0.64 12.77
N GLN A 86 17.22 -1.06 13.85
CA GLN A 86 17.31 -0.29 15.09
C GLN A 86 18.13 1.00 14.89
N LEU A 87 19.30 0.88 14.24
CA LEU A 87 20.16 2.03 13.96
C LEU A 87 19.49 3.02 12.99
N LEU A 88 18.73 2.54 12.02
CA LEU A 88 17.92 3.39 11.13
C LEU A 88 16.83 4.14 11.90
N ALA A 89 16.15 3.49 12.86
CA ALA A 89 15.15 4.17 13.68
C ALA A 89 15.76 5.29 14.53
N GLN A 90 16.93 5.04 15.14
CA GLN A 90 17.69 6.09 15.82
C GLN A 90 18.15 7.20 14.87
N ALA A 91 18.56 6.84 13.64
CA ALA A 91 18.95 7.80 12.63
C ALA A 91 17.78 8.73 12.25
N MET A 92 16.60 8.17 12.00
CA MET A 92 15.39 8.94 11.70
C MET A 92 15.01 9.86 12.86
N ALA A 93 15.11 9.38 14.11
CA ALA A 93 14.88 10.19 15.30
C ALA A 93 15.83 11.38 15.41
N LYS A 94 17.10 11.24 15.02
CA LYS A 94 18.06 12.37 15.00
C LYS A 94 17.90 13.28 13.79
N LEU A 95 17.46 12.74 12.64
CA LEU A 95 17.26 13.51 11.41
C LEU A 95 15.95 14.30 11.38
N GLN A 96 14.99 14.02 12.26
CA GLN A 96 13.69 14.71 12.29
C GLN A 96 13.81 16.25 12.46
N ASP A 97 14.85 16.74 13.15
CA ASP A 97 15.14 18.17 13.29
C ASP A 97 15.65 18.82 11.98
N ARG A 98 15.87 18.01 10.94
CA ARG A 98 16.25 18.41 9.57
C ARG A 98 15.24 17.82 8.58
N PRO A 99 14.04 18.42 8.44
CA PRO A 99 12.91 17.84 7.69
C PRO A 99 13.26 17.42 6.26
N VAL A 100 14.13 18.17 5.58
CA VAL A 100 14.57 17.86 4.21
C VAL A 100 15.34 16.54 4.15
N LEU A 101 16.32 16.33 5.04
CA LEU A 101 17.11 15.10 5.10
C LEU A 101 16.24 13.91 5.52
N PHE A 102 15.37 14.12 6.51
CA PHE A 102 14.39 13.13 6.96
C PHE A 102 13.53 12.63 5.79
N LYS A 103 12.94 13.55 5.01
CA LYS A 103 12.11 13.20 3.85
C LYS A 103 12.88 12.46 2.76
N TYR A 104 14.14 12.81 2.51
CA TYR A 104 14.96 12.09 1.54
C TYR A 104 15.27 10.65 1.96
N VAL A 105 15.54 10.40 3.25
CA VAL A 105 15.74 9.03 3.76
C VAL A 105 14.42 8.25 3.70
N LEU A 106 13.31 8.85 4.12
CA LEU A 106 12.00 8.20 4.04
C LEU A 106 11.61 7.86 2.60
N THR A 107 11.92 8.73 1.64
CA THR A 107 11.67 8.48 0.21
C THR A 107 12.51 7.31 -0.34
N GLU A 108 13.79 7.23 0.02
CA GLU A 108 14.65 6.09 -0.38
C GLU A 108 14.15 4.80 0.27
N TYR A 109 13.74 4.85 1.54
CA TYR A 109 13.11 3.72 2.23
C TYR A 109 11.86 3.22 1.49
N CYS A 110 10.93 4.12 1.15
CA CYS A 110 9.72 3.80 0.40
C CYS A 110 10.06 3.17 -0.95
N THR A 111 11.07 3.69 -1.64
CA THR A 111 11.54 3.15 -2.92
C THR A 111 12.02 1.70 -2.79
N CYS A 112 12.79 1.41 -1.73
CA CYS A 112 13.29 0.06 -1.45
C CYS A 112 12.14 -0.89 -1.08
N ARG A 113 11.26 -0.50 -0.14
CA ARG A 113 10.12 -1.32 0.29
C ARG A 113 9.11 -1.57 -0.82
N ARG A 114 8.85 -0.56 -1.67
CA ARG A 114 8.02 -0.73 -2.88
C ARG A 114 8.57 -1.82 -3.79
N ALA A 115 9.87 -1.80 -4.07
CA ALA A 115 10.50 -2.84 -4.89
C ALA A 115 10.35 -4.23 -4.27
N VAL A 116 10.55 -4.35 -2.95
CA VAL A 116 10.34 -5.60 -2.20
C VAL A 116 8.88 -6.06 -2.29
N LEU A 117 7.92 -5.18 -2.03
CA LEU A 117 6.48 -5.50 -2.08
C LEU A 117 6.06 -5.99 -3.47
N VAL A 118 6.53 -5.33 -4.53
CA VAL A 118 6.28 -5.75 -5.91
C VAL A 118 6.89 -7.12 -6.17
N HIS A 119 8.14 -7.36 -5.77
CA HIS A 119 8.77 -8.67 -5.92
C HIS A 119 8.01 -9.77 -5.21
N LEU A 120 7.60 -9.54 -3.95
CA LEU A 120 6.81 -10.49 -3.17
C LEU A 120 5.44 -10.75 -3.82
N PHE A 121 4.80 -9.73 -4.40
CA PHE A 121 3.53 -9.91 -5.10
C PHE A 121 3.69 -10.76 -6.36
N ILE A 122 4.72 -10.49 -7.17
CA ILE A 122 5.03 -11.29 -8.37
C ILE A 122 5.39 -12.73 -8.00
N ASP A 123 6.14 -12.95 -6.91
CA ASP A 123 6.46 -14.28 -6.43
C ASP A 123 5.19 -15.03 -5.96
N ALA A 124 4.27 -14.36 -5.26
CA ALA A 124 2.99 -14.94 -4.90
C ALA A 124 2.15 -15.31 -6.13
N LEU A 125 2.18 -14.47 -7.17
CA LEU A 125 1.49 -14.70 -8.43
C LEU A 125 2.04 -15.91 -9.19
N THR A 126 3.37 -16.02 -9.31
CA THR A 126 4.05 -16.91 -10.26
C THR A 126 4.70 -18.15 -9.63
N LYS A 127 5.19 -18.05 -8.39
CA LYS A 127 5.91 -19.13 -7.68
C LYS A 127 5.10 -19.72 -6.52
N GLY A 128 4.24 -18.93 -5.89
CA GLY A 128 3.53 -19.31 -4.67
C GLY A 128 4.44 -19.22 -3.44
N GLY A 129 4.01 -19.85 -2.34
CA GLY A 129 4.75 -19.81 -1.08
C GLY A 129 5.97 -20.75 -1.04
N PRO A 130 6.74 -20.74 0.06
CA PRO A 130 7.91 -21.60 0.24
C PRO A 130 7.60 -23.07 -0.05
N GLY A 131 8.40 -23.69 -0.93
CA GLY A 131 8.17 -25.08 -1.36
C GLY A 131 7.00 -25.28 -2.34
N GLY A 132 6.45 -24.20 -2.90
CA GLY A 132 5.31 -24.24 -3.83
C GLY A 132 3.95 -24.29 -3.13
N THR A 133 3.91 -23.99 -1.83
CA THR A 133 2.70 -23.98 -1.01
C THR A 133 2.55 -22.65 -0.25
N PRO A 134 1.43 -21.93 -0.39
CA PRO A 134 0.33 -22.19 -1.33
C PRO A 134 0.80 -22.12 -2.79
N ARG A 135 0.05 -22.76 -3.69
CA ARG A 135 0.36 -22.74 -5.14
C ARG A 135 0.37 -21.29 -5.66
N PRO A 136 1.08 -21.02 -6.77
CA PRO A 136 1.01 -19.74 -7.46
C PRO A 136 -0.44 -19.30 -7.68
N ILE A 137 -0.74 -18.02 -7.47
CA ILE A 137 -2.09 -17.50 -7.67
C ILE A 137 -2.53 -17.68 -9.14
N GLU A 138 -1.60 -17.54 -10.10
CA GLU A 138 -1.83 -17.78 -11.53
C GLU A 138 -2.26 -19.21 -11.87
N ALA A 139 -1.96 -20.20 -11.01
CA ALA A 139 -2.45 -21.56 -11.21
C ALA A 139 -3.99 -21.65 -11.15
N HIS A 140 -4.64 -20.65 -10.57
CA HIS A 140 -6.09 -20.54 -10.45
C HIS A 140 -6.70 -19.58 -11.48
N ALA A 141 -5.96 -19.14 -12.50
CA ALA A 141 -6.46 -18.17 -13.49
C ALA A 141 -7.72 -18.62 -14.26
N HIS A 142 -8.02 -19.92 -14.29
CA HIS A 142 -9.24 -20.49 -14.86
C HIS A 142 -10.49 -20.25 -13.98
N ASP A 143 -10.31 -20.02 -12.69
CA ASP A 143 -11.35 -19.64 -11.74
C ASP A 143 -11.23 -18.15 -11.44
N THR A 144 -11.91 -17.35 -12.26
CA THR A 144 -11.93 -15.88 -12.20
C THR A 144 -12.18 -15.32 -10.80
N LYS A 145 -13.15 -15.89 -10.07
CA LYS A 145 -13.51 -15.40 -8.72
C LYS A 145 -12.36 -15.65 -7.75
N ARG A 146 -11.80 -16.86 -7.78
CA ARG A 146 -10.69 -17.23 -6.91
C ARG A 146 -9.43 -16.45 -7.26
N TYR A 147 -9.12 -16.30 -8.54
CA TYR A 147 -7.91 -15.62 -9.00
C TYR A 147 -7.88 -14.14 -8.55
N VAL A 148 -8.96 -13.39 -8.77
CA VAL A 148 -9.07 -12.00 -8.27
C VAL A 148 -9.11 -11.95 -6.75
N GLY A 149 -9.88 -12.86 -6.12
CA GLY A 149 -10.00 -12.94 -4.68
C GLY A 149 -8.65 -13.17 -3.98
N ASP A 150 -7.83 -14.10 -4.49
CA ASP A 150 -6.51 -14.44 -3.96
C ASP A 150 -5.53 -13.27 -4.12
N MET A 151 -5.57 -12.53 -5.25
CA MET A 151 -4.76 -11.32 -5.45
C MET A 151 -5.10 -10.23 -4.42
N LEU A 152 -6.39 -9.92 -4.23
CA LEU A 152 -6.84 -8.90 -3.29
C LEU A 152 -6.59 -9.32 -1.83
N ALA A 153 -6.80 -10.59 -1.50
CA ALA A 153 -6.52 -11.15 -0.18
C ALA A 153 -5.03 -11.07 0.16
N TRP A 154 -4.15 -11.35 -0.80
CA TRP A 154 -2.71 -11.21 -0.61
C TRP A 154 -2.32 -9.78 -0.28
N LEU A 155 -2.83 -8.80 -1.05
CA LEU A 155 -2.58 -7.38 -0.79
C LEU A 155 -3.09 -6.94 0.58
N HIS A 156 -4.29 -7.42 0.97
CA HIS A 156 -4.88 -7.12 2.27
C HIS A 156 -4.05 -7.67 3.44
N GLN A 157 -3.34 -8.79 3.24
CA GLN A 157 -2.42 -9.35 4.23
C GLN A 157 -1.06 -8.64 4.24
N ALA A 158 -0.55 -8.22 3.08
CA ALA A 158 0.79 -7.65 2.95
C ALA A 158 0.88 -6.18 3.42
N ILE A 159 -0.11 -5.34 3.09
CA ILE A 159 -0.08 -3.90 3.38
C ILE A 159 0.04 -3.57 4.88
N PRO A 160 -0.68 -4.25 5.80
CA PRO A 160 -0.48 -4.06 7.24
C PRO A 160 0.97 -4.30 7.70
N GLY A 161 1.67 -5.26 7.09
CA GLY A 161 3.08 -5.51 7.37
C GLY A 161 3.97 -4.32 7.01
N GLU A 162 3.71 -3.63 5.90
CA GLU A 162 4.45 -2.41 5.55
C GLU A 162 4.19 -1.25 6.52
N ARG A 163 2.96 -1.14 7.03
CA ARG A 163 2.63 -0.17 8.08
C ARG A 163 3.43 -0.43 9.37
N GLU A 164 3.53 -1.69 9.80
CA GLU A 164 4.33 -2.07 10.97
C GLU A 164 5.83 -1.79 10.78
N ASN A 165 6.34 -1.99 9.56
CA ASN A 165 7.72 -1.67 9.23
C ASN A 165 7.99 -0.15 9.34
N LEU A 166 7.07 0.69 8.85
CA LEU A 166 7.15 2.14 8.98
C LEU A 166 7.05 2.60 10.44
N LEU A 167 6.15 2.00 11.23
CA LEU A 167 6.04 2.26 12.68
C LEU A 167 7.34 1.91 13.41
N THR A 168 8.00 0.82 13.01
CA THR A 168 9.28 0.42 13.58
C THR A 168 10.40 1.39 13.18
N LEU A 169 10.44 1.82 11.91
CA LEU A 169 11.39 2.82 11.42
C LEU A 169 11.24 4.16 12.15
N LEU A 170 10.02 4.60 12.44
CA LEU A 170 9.74 5.92 13.01
C LEU A 170 9.49 5.90 14.53
N ARG A 171 9.77 4.78 15.21
CA ARG A 171 9.46 4.57 16.63
C ARG A 171 10.04 5.64 17.57
N GLY A 172 11.19 6.23 17.23
CA GLY A 172 11.86 7.25 18.04
C GLY A 172 11.59 8.69 17.60
N CYS A 173 10.70 8.92 16.62
CA CYS A 173 10.36 10.26 16.15
C CYS A 173 9.28 10.89 17.04
N ASP A 174 9.42 12.18 17.35
CA ASP A 174 8.55 12.93 18.24
C ASP A 174 7.35 13.55 17.48
N ALA A 175 6.37 14.06 18.24
CA ALA A 175 5.17 14.73 17.74
C ALA A 175 5.42 16.03 16.94
N LYS A 176 6.65 16.53 16.84
CA LYS A 176 6.99 17.67 15.95
C LYS A 176 6.87 17.29 14.47
N THR A 177 7.11 16.02 14.18
CA THR A 177 6.86 15.43 12.88
C THR A 177 5.46 14.83 12.94
N ASP A 178 4.59 15.12 11.98
CA ASP A 178 3.33 14.39 11.87
C ASP A 178 3.62 12.98 11.35
N VAL A 179 4.09 12.13 12.27
CA VAL A 179 4.48 10.75 11.97
C VAL A 179 3.30 9.97 11.38
N SER A 180 2.07 10.28 11.79
CA SER A 180 0.88 9.64 11.24
C SER A 180 0.69 10.00 9.76
N GLU A 181 0.83 11.29 9.41
CA GLU A 181 0.75 11.73 8.02
C GLU A 181 1.91 11.16 7.18
N GLU A 182 3.14 11.18 7.67
CA GLU A 182 4.30 10.64 6.96
C GLU A 182 4.18 9.11 6.74
N ILE A 183 3.66 8.35 7.72
CA ILE A 183 3.35 6.92 7.55
C ILE A 183 2.28 6.72 6.46
N GLN A 184 1.23 7.53 6.48
CA GLN A 184 0.14 7.44 5.52
C GLN A 184 0.63 7.70 4.09
N GLN A 185 1.43 8.75 3.89
CA GLN A 185 2.04 9.09 2.60
C GLN A 185 3.03 8.01 2.14
N ALA A 186 3.87 7.51 3.05
CA ALA A 186 4.82 6.43 2.77
C ALA A 186 4.11 5.14 2.36
N LEU A 187 3.04 4.76 3.06
CA LEU A 187 2.26 3.57 2.76
C LEU A 187 1.57 3.69 1.38
N SER A 188 1.05 4.87 1.04
CA SER A 188 0.52 5.17 -0.29
C SER A 188 1.59 4.97 -1.38
N ASN A 189 2.80 5.50 -1.19
CA ASN A 189 3.91 5.33 -2.13
C ASN A 189 4.35 3.86 -2.28
N ILE A 190 4.46 3.12 -1.16
CA ILE A 190 4.88 1.72 -1.18
C ILE A 190 3.84 0.85 -1.92
N SER A 191 2.55 1.05 -1.61
CA SER A 191 1.45 0.31 -2.21
C SER A 191 1.22 0.64 -3.69
N GLU A 192 1.62 1.82 -4.17
CA GLU A 192 1.56 2.19 -5.60
C GLU A 192 2.25 1.15 -6.51
N GLY A 193 3.33 0.51 -6.04
CA GLY A 193 4.09 -0.44 -6.83
C GLY A 193 3.27 -1.64 -7.34
N VAL A 194 2.25 -2.07 -6.58
CA VAL A 194 1.43 -3.25 -6.93
C VAL A 194 0.22 -2.90 -7.81
N CYS A 195 -0.08 -1.61 -8.00
CA CYS A 195 -1.25 -1.16 -8.76
C CYS A 195 -1.21 -1.66 -10.20
N HIS A 196 -0.09 -1.46 -10.89
CA HIS A 196 0.02 -1.85 -12.30
C HIS A 196 -0.05 -3.37 -12.52
N PRO A 197 0.71 -4.22 -11.79
CA PRO A 197 0.57 -5.68 -11.90
C PRO A 197 -0.82 -6.22 -11.58
N LEU A 198 -1.55 -5.58 -10.65
CA LEU A 198 -2.94 -5.90 -10.33
C LEU A 198 -3.87 -5.51 -11.49
N GLN A 199 -3.76 -4.27 -11.99
CA GLN A 199 -4.58 -3.76 -13.09
C GLN A 199 -4.51 -4.66 -14.31
N VAL A 200 -3.30 -4.95 -14.79
CA VAL A 200 -3.08 -5.77 -15.99
C VAL A 200 -3.79 -7.12 -15.89
N ARG A 201 -3.72 -7.78 -14.72
CA ARG A 201 -4.33 -9.11 -14.51
C ARG A 201 -5.85 -9.03 -14.40
N VAL A 202 -6.38 -8.02 -13.71
CA VAL A 202 -7.83 -7.84 -13.59
C VAL A 202 -8.44 -7.44 -14.93
N ASP A 203 -7.83 -6.53 -15.67
CA ASP A 203 -8.31 -6.12 -17.00
C ASP A 203 -8.27 -7.28 -18.01
N GLN A 204 -7.27 -8.16 -17.93
CA GLN A 204 -7.23 -9.37 -18.74
C GLN A 204 -8.44 -10.30 -18.47
N ILE A 205 -8.88 -10.39 -17.21
CA ILE A 205 -10.07 -11.15 -16.85
C ILE A 205 -11.32 -10.46 -17.39
N LEU A 206 -11.43 -9.13 -17.26
CA LEU A 206 -12.60 -8.39 -17.73
C LEU A 206 -12.77 -8.40 -19.25
N THR A 207 -11.70 -8.62 -20.00
CA THR A 207 -11.70 -8.70 -21.47
C THR A 207 -11.83 -10.12 -22.01
N THR A 208 -11.58 -11.14 -21.18
CA THR A 208 -11.77 -12.55 -21.54
C THR A 208 -13.25 -12.93 -21.46
N ASP A 209 -13.68 -13.87 -22.31
CA ASP A 209 -15.05 -14.39 -22.29
C ASP A 209 -15.35 -15.07 -20.93
N ASN A 210 -16.11 -14.37 -20.10
CA ASN A 210 -16.46 -14.76 -18.74
C ASN A 210 -17.97 -14.76 -18.57
N SER A 211 -18.46 -15.68 -17.74
CA SER A 211 -19.88 -15.70 -17.40
C SER A 211 -20.31 -14.40 -16.69
N VAL A 212 -21.55 -13.97 -16.92
CA VAL A 212 -22.16 -12.81 -16.23
C VAL A 212 -22.05 -12.95 -14.71
N ILE A 213 -22.23 -14.17 -14.19
CA ILE A 213 -22.12 -14.48 -12.75
C ILE A 213 -20.69 -14.25 -12.25
N SER A 214 -19.67 -14.69 -13.00
CA SER A 214 -18.26 -14.50 -12.64
C SER A 214 -17.91 -13.01 -12.60
N LEU A 215 -18.32 -12.23 -13.59
CA LEU A 215 -18.08 -10.78 -13.63
C LEU A 215 -18.80 -10.05 -12.48
N TYR A 216 -20.03 -10.46 -12.15
CA TYR A 216 -20.76 -9.91 -11.00
C TYR A 216 -20.03 -10.21 -9.68
N HIS A 217 -19.50 -11.42 -9.51
CA HIS A 217 -18.67 -11.76 -8.35
C HIS A 217 -17.40 -10.90 -8.26
N VAL A 218 -16.70 -10.68 -9.38
CA VAL A 218 -15.50 -9.83 -9.43
C VAL A 218 -15.84 -8.40 -9.03
N SER A 219 -16.93 -7.82 -9.54
CA SER A 219 -17.38 -6.48 -9.17
C SER A 219 -17.66 -6.35 -7.68
N ASN A 220 -18.33 -7.34 -7.08
CA ASN A 220 -18.60 -7.33 -5.64
C ASN A 220 -17.33 -7.48 -4.80
N LEU A 221 -16.38 -8.32 -5.23
CA LEU A 221 -15.07 -8.44 -4.57
C LEU A 221 -14.30 -7.12 -4.62
N LEU A 222 -14.21 -6.49 -5.78
CA LEU A 222 -13.53 -5.21 -5.95
C LEU A 222 -14.18 -4.11 -5.09
N ARG A 223 -15.52 -4.07 -5.01
CA ARG A 223 -16.24 -3.13 -4.13
C ARG A 223 -15.91 -3.35 -2.65
N PHE A 224 -15.96 -4.60 -2.18
CA PHE A 224 -15.65 -4.96 -0.81
C PHE A 224 -14.21 -4.56 -0.44
N TYR A 225 -13.25 -4.92 -1.29
CA TYR A 225 -11.85 -4.60 -1.05
C TYR A 225 -11.57 -3.10 -1.20
N LEU A 226 -12.22 -2.38 -2.12
CA LEU A 226 -12.13 -0.92 -2.20
C LEU A 226 -12.51 -0.27 -0.86
N GLN A 227 -13.63 -0.69 -0.25
CA GLN A 227 -14.04 -0.20 1.08
C GLN A 227 -13.03 -0.59 2.16
N THR A 228 -12.52 -1.82 2.11
CA THR A 228 -11.54 -2.33 3.09
C THR A 228 -10.22 -1.55 3.01
N PHE A 229 -9.68 -1.34 1.81
CA PHE A 229 -8.42 -0.61 1.63
C PHE A 229 -8.56 0.88 1.88
N ASN A 230 -9.74 1.49 1.68
CA ASN A 230 -9.97 2.90 2.04
C ASN A 230 -9.80 3.15 3.55
N GLN A 231 -10.07 2.15 4.40
CA GLN A 231 -9.83 2.28 5.84
C GLN A 231 -8.34 2.23 6.21
N VAL A 232 -7.50 1.61 5.37
CA VAL A 232 -6.07 1.35 5.66
C VAL A 232 -5.17 2.37 4.97
N VAL A 233 -5.47 2.70 3.70
CA VAL A 233 -4.68 3.61 2.86
C VAL A 233 -5.60 4.60 2.12
N PRO A 234 -6.35 5.48 2.83
CA PRO A 234 -7.21 6.47 2.20
C PRO A 234 -6.43 7.45 1.32
N GLY A 235 -7.03 7.85 0.20
CA GLY A 235 -6.52 8.82 -0.77
C GLY A 235 -5.33 8.32 -1.60
N SER A 236 -5.09 7.01 -1.63
CA SER A 236 -3.92 6.43 -2.29
C SER A 236 -4.14 6.15 -3.78
N THR A 237 -3.03 5.96 -4.51
CA THR A 237 -3.07 5.46 -5.89
C THR A 237 -3.71 4.07 -5.96
N LEU A 238 -3.56 3.26 -4.90
CA LEU A 238 -4.22 1.95 -4.80
C LEU A 238 -5.74 2.08 -4.71
N GLU A 239 -6.26 3.00 -3.90
CA GLU A 239 -7.70 3.29 -3.84
C GLU A 239 -8.23 3.71 -5.22
N SER A 240 -7.55 4.65 -5.87
CA SER A 240 -7.93 5.14 -7.21
C SER A 240 -7.92 4.00 -8.23
N THR A 241 -6.90 3.15 -8.18
CA THR A 241 -6.77 1.96 -9.02
C THR A 241 -7.92 0.96 -8.81
N LEU A 242 -8.27 0.66 -7.56
CA LEU A 242 -9.36 -0.26 -7.23
C LEU A 242 -10.73 0.31 -7.65
N SER A 243 -10.92 1.62 -7.50
CA SER A 243 -12.11 2.33 -7.94
C SER A 243 -12.29 2.24 -9.47
N GLU A 244 -11.20 2.43 -10.23
CA GLU A 244 -11.20 2.25 -11.68
C GLU A 244 -11.51 0.81 -12.09
N LEU A 245 -10.83 -0.17 -11.48
CA LEU A 245 -11.08 -1.60 -11.74
C LEU A 245 -12.52 -1.99 -11.43
N TYR A 246 -13.09 -1.48 -10.34
CA TYR A 246 -14.49 -1.68 -10.00
C TYR A 246 -15.43 -1.05 -11.03
N SER A 247 -15.17 0.19 -11.48
CA SER A 247 -15.96 0.83 -12.54
C SER A 247 -15.92 0.04 -13.85
N ASN A 248 -14.74 -0.48 -14.22
CA ASN A 248 -14.55 -1.28 -15.42
C ASN A 248 -15.25 -2.65 -15.30
N SER A 249 -15.20 -3.28 -14.13
CA SER A 249 -15.88 -4.56 -13.90
C SER A 249 -17.39 -4.42 -13.95
N GLU A 250 -17.95 -3.32 -13.42
CA GLU A 250 -19.39 -3.01 -13.57
C GLU A 250 -19.79 -2.85 -15.03
N LYS A 251 -19.01 -2.11 -15.83
CA LYS A 251 -19.28 -1.92 -17.26
C LYS A 251 -19.22 -3.25 -18.03
N ALA A 252 -18.19 -4.07 -17.78
CA ALA A 252 -18.03 -5.38 -18.41
C ALA A 252 -19.19 -6.32 -18.04
N PHE A 253 -19.59 -6.35 -16.77
CA PHE A 253 -20.75 -7.09 -16.29
C PHE A 253 -22.05 -6.67 -17.01
N LEU A 254 -22.36 -5.36 -17.01
CA LEU A 254 -23.59 -4.86 -17.60
C LEU A 254 -23.63 -5.09 -19.12
N SER A 255 -22.52 -4.88 -19.82
CA SER A 255 -22.42 -5.13 -21.26
C SER A 255 -22.63 -6.61 -21.59
N THR A 256 -22.02 -7.51 -20.82
CA THR A 256 -22.19 -8.96 -21.01
C THR A 256 -23.62 -9.41 -20.72
N LEU A 257 -24.25 -8.87 -19.67
CA LEU A 257 -25.64 -9.13 -19.34
C LEU A 257 -26.58 -8.66 -20.45
N GLN A 258 -26.41 -7.43 -20.93
CA GLN A 258 -27.20 -6.87 -22.03
C GLN A 258 -27.07 -7.71 -23.30
N ASN A 259 -25.85 -8.13 -23.65
CA ASN A 259 -25.61 -8.99 -24.81
C ASN A 259 -26.30 -10.35 -24.64
N GLN A 260 -26.25 -10.96 -23.45
CA GLN A 260 -26.92 -12.23 -23.17
C GLN A 260 -28.45 -12.10 -23.26
N VAL A 261 -29.04 -11.05 -22.69
CA VAL A 261 -30.47 -10.74 -22.82
C VAL A 261 -30.85 -10.55 -24.29
N LYS A 262 -30.06 -9.76 -25.03
CA LYS A 262 -30.26 -9.51 -26.46
C LYS A 262 -30.25 -10.81 -27.27
N GLN A 263 -29.27 -11.69 -27.07
CA GLN A 263 -29.18 -12.97 -27.77
C GLN A 263 -30.38 -13.88 -27.46
N GLN A 264 -30.79 -13.97 -26.19
CA GLN A 264 -31.92 -14.85 -25.81
C GLN A 264 -33.28 -14.33 -26.29
N LEU A 265 -33.45 -13.01 -26.46
CA LEU A 265 -34.71 -12.40 -26.87
C LEU A 265 -34.83 -12.15 -28.39
N LEU A 266 -33.73 -11.77 -29.06
CA LEU A 266 -33.78 -11.33 -30.47
C LEU A 266 -33.30 -12.39 -31.47
N GLU A 267 -32.42 -13.32 -31.08
CA GLU A 267 -31.88 -14.33 -32.00
C GLU A 267 -32.66 -15.66 -31.97
N ARG A 268 -33.64 -15.80 -31.07
CA ARG A 268 -34.52 -16.97 -30.94
C ARG A 268 -36.01 -16.64 -31.13
N VAL A 269 -36.35 -15.89 -32.18
CA VAL A 269 -37.75 -15.74 -32.61
C VAL A 269 -38.19 -17.01 -33.32
N GLU A 270 -38.38 -18.09 -32.55
CA GLU A 270 -39.15 -19.24 -33.00
C GLU A 270 -40.65 -18.88 -32.93
N ALA A 271 -41.45 -19.38 -33.86
CA ALA A 271 -42.90 -19.20 -33.81
C ALA A 271 -43.44 -19.68 -32.45
N PRO A 272 -44.37 -18.95 -31.82
CA PRO A 272 -44.87 -19.29 -30.49
C PRO A 272 -45.41 -20.73 -30.50
N PRO A 273 -45.02 -21.55 -29.51
CA PRO A 273 -45.42 -22.94 -29.47
C PRO A 273 -46.94 -23.06 -29.28
N ALA A 274 -47.54 -24.12 -29.81
CA ALA A 274 -48.99 -24.32 -29.83
C ALA A 274 -49.63 -24.44 -28.44
N ASP A 275 -48.80 -24.64 -27.40
CA ASP A 275 -49.19 -24.73 -25.99
C ASP A 275 -49.12 -23.38 -25.25
N LEU A 276 -48.75 -22.28 -25.94
CA LEU A 276 -48.53 -20.95 -25.36
C LEU A 276 -47.49 -20.95 -24.22
N SER A 277 -46.58 -21.94 -24.20
CA SER A 277 -45.48 -21.95 -23.24
C SER A 277 -44.48 -20.81 -23.53
N PRO A 278 -43.83 -20.25 -22.48
CA PRO A 278 -42.85 -19.19 -22.66
C PRO A 278 -41.66 -19.68 -23.49
N SER A 279 -41.11 -18.79 -24.32
CA SER A 279 -39.89 -19.07 -25.09
C SER A 279 -38.77 -19.60 -24.18
N PRO A 280 -37.99 -20.61 -24.60
CA PRO A 280 -36.96 -21.25 -23.77
C PRO A 280 -35.87 -20.28 -23.26
N GLY A 281 -35.73 -19.09 -23.85
CA GLY A 281 -34.86 -18.02 -23.34
C GLY A 281 -35.35 -17.39 -22.02
N ILE A 282 -36.67 -17.37 -21.78
CA ILE A 282 -37.27 -16.72 -20.59
C ILE A 282 -36.89 -17.46 -19.29
N PRO A 283 -37.07 -18.80 -19.17
CA PRO A 283 -36.63 -19.53 -17.97
C PRO A 283 -35.13 -19.37 -17.68
N HIS A 284 -34.30 -19.30 -18.72
CA HIS A 284 -32.85 -19.10 -18.59
C HIS A 284 -32.51 -17.73 -18.01
N LEU A 285 -33.12 -16.66 -18.52
CA LEU A 285 -32.93 -15.30 -17.99
C LEU A 285 -33.46 -15.15 -16.56
N LEU A 286 -34.57 -15.80 -16.22
CA LEU A 286 -35.10 -15.82 -14.86
C LEU A 286 -34.19 -16.59 -13.88
N SER A 287 -33.59 -17.70 -14.32
CA SER A 287 -32.57 -18.41 -13.53
C SER A 287 -31.34 -17.54 -13.31
N LEU A 288 -30.86 -16.85 -14.36
CA LEU A 288 -29.73 -15.93 -14.25
C LEU A 288 -30.02 -14.79 -13.27
N LEU A 289 -31.20 -14.18 -13.36
CA LEU A 289 -31.65 -13.14 -12.43
C LEU A 289 -31.67 -13.66 -10.99
N ARG A 290 -32.22 -14.86 -10.76
CA ARG A 290 -32.24 -15.49 -9.44
C ARG A 290 -30.82 -15.68 -8.90
N ASP A 291 -29.91 -16.18 -9.72
CA ASP A 291 -28.54 -16.47 -9.30
C ASP A 291 -27.79 -15.17 -8.96
N ILE A 292 -27.96 -14.10 -9.75
CA ILE A 292 -27.40 -12.77 -9.45
C ILE A 292 -27.99 -12.20 -8.14
N ILE A 293 -29.32 -12.27 -7.96
CA ILE A 293 -29.98 -11.80 -6.74
C ILE A 293 -29.52 -12.60 -5.50
N SER A 294 -29.31 -13.91 -5.65
CA SER A 294 -28.78 -14.74 -4.56
C SER A 294 -27.41 -14.26 -4.11
N ILE A 295 -26.52 -13.93 -5.04
CA ILE A 295 -25.21 -13.36 -4.74
C ILE A 295 -25.34 -11.95 -4.15
N ALA A 296 -26.21 -11.12 -4.72
CA ALA A 296 -26.47 -9.75 -4.28
C ALA A 296 -27.01 -9.70 -2.84
N SER A 297 -27.77 -10.71 -2.41
CA SER A 297 -28.35 -10.77 -1.07
C SER A 297 -27.30 -10.79 0.04
N VAL A 298 -26.10 -11.28 -0.25
CA VAL A 298 -24.97 -11.41 0.67
C VAL A 298 -24.04 -10.19 0.66
N ALA A 299 -24.07 -9.35 -0.39
CA ALA A 299 -23.21 -8.17 -0.53
C ALA A 299 -23.80 -6.92 0.17
N GLU A 300 -23.00 -5.92 0.54
CA GLU A 300 -23.47 -4.65 1.13
C GLU A 300 -23.70 -3.57 0.04
N GLY A 301 -24.67 -2.65 0.22
CA GLY A 301 -24.97 -1.54 -0.73
C GLY A 301 -25.99 -1.83 -1.85
N ARG A 302 -26.98 -2.68 -1.58
CA ARG A 302 -27.68 -3.58 -2.53
C ARG A 302 -28.76 -3.00 -3.45
N GLN A 303 -29.40 -1.90 -3.13
CA GLN A 303 -30.70 -1.57 -3.76
C GLN A 303 -30.57 -1.08 -5.21
N ASP A 304 -29.62 -0.21 -5.49
CA ASP A 304 -29.50 0.40 -6.82
C ASP A 304 -29.00 -0.59 -7.88
N ASP A 305 -28.12 -1.52 -7.50
CA ASP A 305 -27.61 -2.53 -8.43
C ASP A 305 -28.66 -3.57 -8.76
N ILE A 306 -29.44 -4.00 -7.76
CA ILE A 306 -30.55 -4.94 -7.99
C ILE A 306 -31.57 -4.28 -8.93
N ASN A 307 -31.89 -3.00 -8.71
CA ASN A 307 -32.82 -2.28 -9.60
C ASN A 307 -32.29 -2.21 -11.04
N LYS A 308 -31.00 -1.91 -11.24
CA LYS A 308 -30.37 -1.89 -12.58
C LYS A 308 -30.36 -3.26 -13.26
N VAL A 309 -30.05 -4.33 -12.51
CA VAL A 309 -30.03 -5.71 -13.04
C VAL A 309 -31.44 -6.17 -13.38
N VAL A 310 -32.40 -5.91 -12.48
CA VAL A 310 -33.81 -6.24 -12.69
C VAL A 310 -34.36 -5.50 -13.89
N SER A 311 -34.15 -4.19 -14.03
CA SER A 311 -34.61 -3.44 -15.21
C SER A 311 -33.95 -3.94 -16.50
N CYS A 312 -32.66 -4.24 -16.47
CA CYS A 312 -31.93 -4.77 -17.63
C CYS A 312 -32.48 -6.11 -18.14
N ILE A 313 -33.06 -6.94 -17.28
CA ILE A 313 -33.63 -8.24 -17.64
C ILE A 313 -35.14 -8.15 -17.88
N MET A 314 -35.87 -7.48 -16.98
CA MET A 314 -37.33 -7.44 -16.99
C MET A 314 -37.90 -6.50 -18.04
N ASP A 315 -37.30 -5.33 -18.29
CA ASP A 315 -37.84 -4.38 -19.27
C ASP A 315 -37.84 -4.98 -20.68
N PRO A 316 -36.74 -5.64 -21.14
CA PRO A 316 -36.75 -6.32 -22.43
C PRO A 316 -37.70 -7.53 -22.47
N LEU A 317 -37.84 -8.27 -21.37
CA LEU A 317 -38.81 -9.37 -21.27
C LEU A 317 -40.25 -8.89 -21.41
N LEU A 318 -40.60 -7.78 -20.76
CA LEU A 318 -41.95 -7.19 -20.83
C LEU A 318 -42.26 -6.61 -22.22
N GLN A 319 -41.25 -6.15 -22.96
CA GLN A 319 -41.42 -5.66 -24.34
C GLN A 319 -41.51 -6.78 -25.38
N ALA A 320 -41.06 -8.00 -25.04
CA ALA A 320 -41.02 -9.15 -25.94
C ALA A 320 -42.26 -10.05 -25.87
N ILE A 321 -43.15 -9.83 -24.89
CA ILE A 321 -44.45 -10.50 -24.71
C ILE A 321 -45.54 -9.66 -25.37
#